data_AF-A0A942T042-F1
#
_entry.id   AF-A0A942T042-F1
#
_cell.length_a   1.000
_cell.length_b   1.000
_cell.length_c   1.000
_cell.angle_alpha   90.00
_cell.angle_beta   90.00
_cell.angle_gamma   90.00
#
_symmetry.space_group_name_H-M   'P 1'
#
loop_
_entity.id
_entity.type
_entity.pdbx_description
1 polymer ?
#
loop_
_entity_poly.entity_id
_entity_poly.type
_entity_poly.pdbx_seq_one_letter_code
_entity_poly.pdbx_strand_id
1 'polypeptide(L)'
;MITRALAAEIRHAPDRFIELLRSRIGGDVLGPLEAIECEKLERLDVLLRFGAPGTCTVGIEAKFDHELTDEQLTRERKAVDVLVLLLPSLEDHVVSDADRGVDGLAPVVVVTWAEALRCFDDSRVAASDIASLPLTKRAVERVLRRLVWPDPVTRAWSIGWDRNGSGMPTVTLQSDPLPNGRQIRGQLQVVGRSMPVDGSPVLLEYHVGVTVHDTEEDMPDPKTLHEEPGWIPPLRTLRALLQGRDEELSVARSRRGHAGGRYGHRKVELADTHLGPGRWVAAGYLGWALGVRSVPTEIGSVQRLAEVTSTVLTEWYDAERSRLGA
;
A
#
# COMPACT_ATOMS: atom_id res chain seq x y z
N MET A 1 10.73 4.66 22.38
CA MET A 1 11.97 5.24 22.97
C MET A 1 12.34 6.57 22.32
N ILE A 2 12.45 6.64 20.98
CA ILE A 2 12.82 7.87 20.26
C ILE A 2 11.85 9.04 20.51
N THR A 3 10.53 8.80 20.53
CA THR A 3 9.51 9.84 20.81
C THR A 3 9.58 10.38 22.24
N ARG A 4 9.89 9.53 23.23
CA ARG A 4 10.16 9.96 24.60
C ARG A 4 11.45 10.80 24.71
N ALA A 5 12.47 10.46 23.92
CA ALA A 5 13.70 11.25 23.85
C ALA A 5 13.42 12.63 23.24
N LEU A 6 12.66 12.70 22.15
CA LEU A 6 12.17 13.96 21.58
C LEU A 6 11.39 14.80 22.60
N ALA A 7 10.45 14.21 23.35
CA ALA A 7 9.72 14.91 24.39
C ALA A 7 10.65 15.47 25.48
N ALA A 8 11.74 14.77 25.79
CA ALA A 8 12.74 15.24 26.72
C ALA A 8 13.62 16.38 26.14
N GLU A 9 13.88 16.39 24.82
CA GLU A 9 14.50 17.54 24.14
C GLU A 9 13.61 18.78 24.21
N ILE A 10 12.32 18.63 23.86
CA ILE A 10 11.34 19.73 23.93
C ILE A 10 11.26 20.28 25.35
N ARG A 11 11.30 19.42 26.38
CA ARG A 11 11.29 19.86 27.79
C ARG A 11 12.50 20.70 28.16
N HIS A 12 13.65 20.42 27.57
CA HIS A 12 14.92 21.07 27.91
C HIS A 12 15.11 22.39 27.14
N ALA A 13 14.75 22.42 25.85
CA ALA A 13 14.94 23.57 24.98
C ALA A 13 13.73 23.77 24.04
N PRO A 14 12.58 24.24 24.55
CA PRO A 14 11.32 24.24 23.81
C PRO A 14 11.25 25.29 22.68
N ASP A 15 11.95 26.42 22.82
CA ASP A 15 11.64 27.65 22.07
C ASP A 15 11.65 27.47 20.55
N ARG A 16 12.73 26.89 19.99
CA ARG A 16 12.87 26.68 18.53
C ARG A 16 11.86 25.67 18.00
N PHE A 17 11.47 24.69 18.82
CA PHE A 17 10.47 23.70 18.44
C PHE A 17 9.05 24.29 18.47
N ILE A 18 8.73 25.10 19.49
CA ILE A 18 7.46 25.85 19.54
C ILE A 18 7.35 26.81 18.35
N GLU A 19 8.45 27.49 17.99
CA GLU A 19 8.46 28.38 16.83
C GLU A 19 8.22 27.63 15.51
N LEU A 20 8.80 26.45 15.35
CA LEU A 20 8.49 25.56 14.23
C LEU A 20 6.99 25.23 14.20
N LEU A 21 6.38 24.89 15.34
CA LEU A 21 4.94 24.60 15.41
C LEU A 21 4.09 25.83 15.07
N ARG A 22 4.42 27.02 15.59
CA ARG A 22 3.72 28.28 15.25
C ARG A 22 3.75 28.54 13.76
N SER A 23 4.91 28.37 13.12
CA SER A 23 5.07 28.57 11.68
C SER A 23 4.21 27.62 10.83
N ARG A 24 3.83 26.46 11.38
CA ARG A 24 3.07 25.42 10.67
C ARG A 24 1.57 25.47 10.94
N ILE A 25 1.18 25.80 12.17
CA ILE A 25 -0.22 25.88 12.60
C ILE A 25 -0.83 27.23 12.19
N GLY A 26 -0.02 28.28 12.11
CA GLY A 26 -0.42 29.63 11.75
C GLY A 26 -0.75 30.49 12.98
N GLY A 27 0.06 31.53 13.23
CA GLY A 27 -0.20 32.60 14.21
C GLY A 27 0.14 32.30 15.68
N ASP A 28 -0.17 33.26 16.56
CA ASP A 28 0.05 33.25 18.02
C ASP A 28 -0.92 32.33 18.79
N VAL A 29 -1.42 31.27 18.15
CA VAL A 29 -2.39 30.32 18.74
C VAL A 29 -1.79 29.57 19.93
N LEU A 30 -0.47 29.38 19.93
CA LEU A 30 0.24 28.70 21.00
C LEU A 30 0.66 29.70 22.08
N GLY A 31 0.03 29.62 23.24
CA GLY A 31 0.43 30.34 24.46
C GLY A 31 1.73 29.79 25.07
N PRO A 32 2.01 30.05 26.36
CA PRO A 32 3.16 29.46 27.04
C PRO A 32 2.99 27.95 27.19
N LEU A 33 4.07 27.18 26.98
CA LEU A 33 4.06 25.74 27.18
C LEU A 33 3.97 25.41 28.68
N GLU A 34 2.92 24.71 29.09
CA GLU A 34 2.66 24.36 30.50
C GLU A 34 3.04 22.91 30.82
N ALA A 35 2.83 21.99 29.88
CA ALA A 35 3.09 20.57 30.12
C ALA A 35 3.49 19.81 28.86
N ILE A 36 4.30 18.76 29.08
CA ILE A 36 4.71 17.77 28.08
C ILE A 36 4.50 16.38 28.68
N GLU A 37 3.62 15.61 28.07
CA GLU A 37 3.27 14.24 28.48
C GLU A 37 3.59 13.26 27.34
N CYS A 38 3.91 12.00 27.65
CA CYS A 38 4.13 10.95 26.66
C CYS A 38 3.11 9.83 26.83
N GLU A 39 2.68 9.23 25.72
CA GLU A 39 1.80 8.04 25.70
C GLU A 39 0.50 8.26 26.50
N LYS A 40 -0.05 9.48 26.44
CA LYS A 40 -1.29 9.87 27.10
C LYS A 40 -2.32 10.34 26.07
N LEU A 41 -3.59 10.25 26.46
CA LEU A 41 -4.76 10.68 25.69
C LEU A 41 -4.82 10.02 24.30
N GLU A 42 -5.65 8.98 24.17
CA GLU A 42 -5.77 8.19 22.93
C GLU A 42 -4.46 7.54 22.41
N ARG A 43 -3.46 7.38 23.29
CA ARG A 43 -2.13 6.80 23.02
C ARG A 43 -1.23 7.63 22.09
N LEU A 44 -1.44 8.95 22.03
CA LEU A 44 -0.51 9.84 21.34
C LEU A 44 0.92 9.72 21.90
N ASP A 45 1.90 9.68 21.01
CA ASP A 45 3.32 9.58 21.39
C ASP A 45 3.75 10.72 22.33
N VAL A 46 3.41 11.96 22.01
CA VAL A 46 3.69 13.15 22.83
C VAL A 46 2.50 14.10 22.83
N LEU A 47 2.16 14.66 23.99
CA LEU A 47 1.11 15.67 24.17
C LEU A 47 1.73 16.95 24.74
N LEU A 48 1.50 18.07 24.08
CA LEU A 48 1.88 19.40 24.53
C LEU A 48 0.64 20.17 24.97
N ARG A 49 0.70 20.82 26.13
CA ARG A 49 -0.37 21.71 26.62
C ARG A 49 0.15 23.13 26.72
N PHE A 50 -0.57 24.05 26.12
CA PHE A 50 -0.29 25.48 26.13
C PHE A 50 -1.37 26.20 26.95
N GLY A 51 -0.94 27.22 27.70
CA GLY A 51 -1.76 28.03 28.59
C GLY A 51 -2.28 29.32 27.96
N ALA A 52 -2.99 30.12 28.75
CA ALA A 52 -3.51 31.42 28.32
C ALA A 52 -2.38 32.39 27.91
N PRO A 53 -2.59 33.29 26.92
CA PRO A 53 -3.86 33.53 26.22
C PRO A 53 -4.17 32.55 25.07
N GLY A 54 -3.25 31.65 24.72
CA GLY A 54 -3.39 30.68 23.63
C GLY A 54 -3.51 29.24 24.15
N THR A 55 -4.61 28.95 24.85
CA THR A 55 -4.86 27.61 25.39
C THR A 55 -5.07 26.64 24.25
N CYS A 56 -4.16 25.68 24.11
CA CYS A 56 -4.14 24.74 22.99
C CYS A 56 -3.50 23.43 23.43
N THR A 57 -4.03 22.32 22.94
CA THR A 57 -3.46 20.99 23.09
C THR A 57 -2.95 20.53 21.74
N VAL A 58 -1.64 20.26 21.65
CA VAL A 58 -1.00 19.73 20.44
C VAL A 58 -0.59 18.29 20.68
N GLY A 59 -1.17 17.36 19.92
CA GLY A 59 -0.72 15.97 19.87
C GLY A 59 0.39 15.81 18.84
N ILE A 60 1.42 15.02 19.15
CA ILE A 60 2.44 14.60 18.19
C ILE A 60 2.38 13.08 18.11
N GLU A 61 2.23 12.56 16.90
CA GLU A 61 2.26 11.13 16.59
C GLU A 61 3.37 10.85 15.58
N ALA A 62 4.32 9.99 15.93
CA ALA A 62 5.46 9.67 15.08
C ALA A 62 5.21 8.40 14.27
N LYS A 63 5.26 8.53 12.94
CA LYS A 63 5.05 7.39 12.03
C LYS A 63 6.30 7.07 11.23
N PHE A 64 6.94 5.96 11.59
CA PHE A 64 8.12 5.44 10.93
C PHE A 64 7.78 4.47 9.80
N ASP A 65 7.15 3.33 10.10
CA ASP A 65 6.83 2.29 9.10
C ASP A 65 5.39 1.77 9.20
N HIS A 66 4.61 2.21 10.18
CA HIS A 66 3.22 1.79 10.35
C HIS A 66 2.29 2.68 9.53
N GLU A 67 1.25 2.05 9.00
CA GLU A 67 0.13 2.73 8.35
C GLU A 67 -0.71 3.45 9.41
N LEU A 68 -1.18 4.65 9.09
CA LEU A 68 -2.10 5.40 9.94
C LEU A 68 -3.51 5.13 9.40
N THR A 69 -4.35 4.47 10.19
CA THR A 69 -5.73 4.20 9.77
C THR A 69 -6.61 5.43 9.96
N ASP A 70 -7.65 5.56 9.14
CA ASP A 70 -8.63 6.66 9.25
C ASP A 70 -9.30 6.70 10.63
N GLU A 71 -9.56 5.53 11.21
CA GLU A 71 -10.11 5.40 12.57
C GLU A 71 -9.14 5.94 13.63
N GLN A 72 -7.84 5.63 13.49
CA GLN A 72 -6.81 6.16 14.39
C GLN A 72 -6.70 7.67 14.24
N LEU A 73 -6.59 8.16 13.00
CA LEU A 73 -6.47 9.58 12.70
C LEU A 73 -7.68 10.36 13.24
N THR A 74 -8.89 9.86 13.02
CA THR A 74 -10.12 10.49 13.52
C THR A 74 -10.16 10.53 15.05
N ARG A 75 -9.78 9.44 15.71
CA ARG A 75 -9.78 9.34 17.18
C ARG A 75 -8.78 10.31 17.79
N GLU A 76 -7.56 10.37 17.27
CA GLU A 76 -6.51 11.27 17.75
C GLU A 76 -6.87 12.74 17.53
N ARG A 77 -7.42 13.09 16.36
CA ARG A 77 -7.84 14.46 16.04
C ARG A 77 -9.03 14.97 16.86
N LYS A 78 -9.81 14.08 17.48
CA LYS A 78 -10.87 14.45 18.42
C LYS A 78 -10.33 14.78 19.81
N ALA A 79 -9.11 14.34 20.12
CA ALA A 79 -8.53 14.44 21.44
C ALA A 79 -7.68 15.71 21.64
N VAL A 80 -7.29 16.38 20.56
CA VAL A 80 -6.38 17.52 20.59
C VAL A 80 -6.93 18.66 19.75
N ASP A 81 -6.38 19.86 19.93
CA ASP A 81 -6.73 21.02 19.12
C ASP A 81 -5.93 21.06 17.81
N VAL A 82 -4.74 20.46 17.80
CA VAL A 82 -3.90 20.27 16.60
C VAL A 82 -3.20 18.91 16.68
N LEU A 83 -3.21 18.14 15.59
CA LEU A 83 -2.40 16.92 15.47
C LEU A 83 -1.19 17.17 14.57
N VAL A 84 0.00 16.88 15.09
CA VAL A 84 1.27 16.90 14.36
C VAL A 84 1.67 15.48 14.03
N LEU A 85 1.80 15.18 12.74
CA LEU A 85 2.37 13.93 12.27
C LEU A 85 3.87 14.11 12.01
N LEU A 86 4.67 13.35 12.76
CA LEU A 86 6.12 13.37 12.65
C LEU A 86 6.61 12.23 11.75
N LEU A 87 7.12 12.58 10.57
CA LEU A 87 7.49 11.63 9.52
C LEU A 87 9.00 11.64 9.24
N PRO A 88 9.62 10.52 8.83
CA PRO A 88 11.00 10.50 8.33
C PRO A 88 11.20 11.39 7.11
N SER A 89 10.23 11.43 6.20
CA SER A 89 10.25 12.27 4.99
C SER A 89 8.87 12.84 4.70
N LEU A 90 8.81 14.02 4.07
CA LEU A 90 7.56 14.57 3.54
C LEU A 90 6.96 13.66 2.46
N GLU A 91 7.78 12.93 1.72
CA GLU A 91 7.30 11.97 0.70
C GLU A 91 6.50 10.81 1.29
N ASP A 92 6.59 10.57 2.60
CA ASP A 92 5.82 9.54 3.29
C ASP A 92 4.39 9.99 3.60
N HIS A 93 3.81 10.89 2.79
CA HIS A 93 2.48 11.44 3.02
C HIS A 93 1.44 10.35 3.29
N VAL A 94 1.02 10.27 4.55
CA VAL A 94 0.04 9.30 5.07
C VAL A 94 -1.38 9.91 5.16
N VAL A 95 -1.54 11.18 4.79
CA VAL A 95 -2.76 11.96 5.00
C VAL A 95 -3.08 12.69 3.70
N SER A 96 -4.27 12.45 3.17
CA SER A 96 -4.76 13.11 1.96
C SER A 96 -5.09 14.57 2.23
N ASP A 97 -5.16 15.42 1.21
CA ASP A 97 -5.58 16.81 1.38
C ASP A 97 -7.03 16.91 1.91
N ALA A 98 -7.87 15.91 1.60
CA ALA A 98 -9.24 15.82 2.13
C ALA A 98 -9.26 15.64 3.66
N ASP A 99 -8.29 14.92 4.21
CA ASP A 99 -8.19 14.69 5.65
C ASP A 99 -7.75 15.94 6.41
N ARG A 100 -7.01 16.86 5.78
CA ARG A 100 -6.45 18.04 6.46
C ARG A 100 -7.49 19.09 6.83
N GLY A 101 -8.63 19.11 6.14
CA GLY A 101 -9.67 20.15 6.26
C GLY A 101 -11.04 19.65 6.68
N VAL A 102 -11.16 18.45 7.26
CA VAL A 102 -12.46 17.90 7.70
C VAL A 102 -13.04 18.75 8.83
N ASP A 103 -14.22 19.34 8.59
CA ASP A 103 -14.95 20.14 9.56
C ASP A 103 -15.20 19.37 10.87
N GLY A 104 -14.94 20.02 12.01
CA GLY A 104 -15.15 19.45 13.34
C GLY A 104 -14.04 18.54 13.85
N LEU A 105 -12.92 18.40 13.12
CA LEU A 105 -11.72 17.69 13.56
C LEU A 105 -10.51 18.64 13.59
N ALA A 106 -9.58 18.40 14.51
CA ALA A 106 -8.34 19.18 14.60
C ALA A 106 -7.57 19.22 13.28
N PRO A 107 -6.96 20.35 12.88
CA PRO A 107 -6.06 20.39 11.73
C PRO A 107 -4.89 19.42 11.92
N VAL A 108 -4.45 18.85 10.79
CA VAL A 108 -3.27 17.97 10.74
C VAL A 108 -2.10 18.73 10.13
N VAL A 109 -1.01 18.79 10.87
CA VAL A 109 0.25 19.39 10.45
C VAL A 109 1.29 18.30 10.25
N VAL A 110 2.07 18.38 9.17
CA VAL A 110 3.18 17.46 8.93
C VAL A 110 4.50 18.14 9.26
N VAL A 111 5.31 17.47 10.08
CA VAL A 111 6.69 17.87 10.41
C VAL A 111 7.60 16.68 10.14
N THR A 112 8.80 16.91 9.62
CA THR A 112 9.80 15.84 9.47
C THR A 112 10.66 15.72 10.72
N TRP A 113 11.18 14.52 10.97
CA TRP A 113 12.22 14.30 11.99
C TRP A 113 13.42 15.22 11.79
N ALA A 114 13.83 15.46 10.55
CA ALA A 114 14.94 16.36 10.24
C ALA A 114 14.64 17.82 10.64
N GLU A 115 13.41 18.31 10.46
CA GLU A 115 12.99 19.63 10.92
C GLU A 115 12.92 19.71 12.44
N ALA A 116 12.29 18.71 13.08
CA ALA A 116 12.16 18.65 14.53
C ALA A 116 13.52 18.61 15.24
N LEU A 117 14.44 17.76 14.77
CA LEU A 117 15.76 17.62 15.39
C LEU A 117 16.65 18.85 15.16
N ARG A 118 16.47 19.58 14.05
CA ARG A 118 17.17 20.85 13.80
C ARG A 118 16.83 21.95 14.80
N CYS A 119 15.76 21.80 15.60
CA CYS A 119 15.42 22.75 16.67
C CYS A 119 16.35 22.64 17.88
N PHE A 120 17.17 21.58 17.98
CA PHE A 120 18.01 21.31 19.14
C PHE A 120 19.48 21.22 18.72
N ASP A 121 20.36 21.95 19.39
CA ASP A 121 21.78 22.01 19.02
C ASP A 121 22.54 20.72 19.36
N ASP A 122 22.19 20.07 20.49
CA ASP A 122 22.81 18.83 20.97
C ASP A 122 21.75 17.75 21.26
N SER A 123 20.91 17.44 20.28
CA SER A 123 19.87 16.42 20.45
C SER A 123 20.47 15.05 20.79
N ARG A 124 19.92 14.37 21.80
CA ARG A 124 20.25 12.95 22.08
C ARG A 124 19.71 12.00 21.02
N VAL A 125 18.87 12.48 20.11
CA VAL A 125 18.40 11.74 18.93
C VAL A 125 19.08 12.32 17.71
N ALA A 126 19.94 11.54 17.07
CA ALA A 126 20.63 11.94 15.86
C ALA A 126 19.78 11.66 14.61
N ALA A 127 20.00 12.43 13.54
CA ALA A 127 19.42 12.13 12.24
C ALA A 127 19.80 10.72 11.74
N SER A 128 20.99 10.24 12.11
CA SER A 128 21.43 8.87 11.84
C SER A 128 20.60 7.81 12.55
N ASP A 129 20.11 8.09 13.77
CA ASP A 129 19.25 7.15 14.49
C ASP A 129 17.94 6.96 13.73
N ILE A 130 17.35 8.05 13.22
CA ILE A 130 16.16 8.02 12.38
C ILE A 130 16.42 7.29 11.05
N ALA A 131 17.57 7.56 10.42
CA ALA A 131 17.96 6.91 9.17
C ALA A 131 18.26 5.41 9.33
N SER A 132 18.67 4.97 10.53
CA SER A 132 18.97 3.57 10.85
C SER A 132 17.73 2.73 11.16
N LEU A 133 16.56 3.35 11.31
CA LEU A 133 15.31 2.61 11.49
C LEU A 133 14.99 1.80 10.23
N PRO A 134 14.42 0.59 10.37
CA PRO A 134 14.06 -0.26 9.25
C PRO A 134 12.85 0.34 8.51
N LEU A 135 13.11 1.34 7.66
CA LEU A 135 12.13 2.03 6.81
C LEU A 135 11.99 1.34 5.45
N THR A 136 12.34 0.05 5.37
CA THR A 136 12.46 -0.67 4.11
C THR A 136 11.14 -0.71 3.36
N LYS A 137 9.98 -0.85 4.04
CA LYS A 137 8.67 -0.82 3.35
C LYS A 137 8.38 0.57 2.78
N ARG A 138 8.59 1.64 3.55
CA ARG A 138 8.43 3.01 3.05
C ARG A 138 9.35 3.33 1.88
N ALA A 139 10.58 2.85 1.92
CA ALA A 139 11.50 2.98 0.79
C ALA A 139 10.92 2.33 -0.48
N VAL A 140 10.34 1.12 -0.35
CA VAL A 140 9.63 0.46 -1.45
C VAL A 140 8.39 1.25 -1.89
N GLU A 141 7.57 1.74 -0.95
CA GLU A 141 6.39 2.55 -1.26
C GLU A 141 6.73 3.80 -2.07
N ARG A 142 7.80 4.51 -1.70
CA ARG A 142 8.28 5.68 -2.46
C ARG A 142 8.66 5.29 -3.88
N VAL A 143 9.35 4.17 -4.07
CA VAL A 143 9.70 3.66 -5.40
C VAL A 143 8.42 3.35 -6.19
N LEU A 144 7.46 2.66 -5.59
CA LEU A 144 6.18 2.30 -6.23
C LEU A 144 5.31 3.51 -6.58
N ARG A 145 5.30 4.55 -5.74
CA ARG A 145 4.56 5.80 -5.98
C ARG A 145 5.16 6.65 -7.10
N ARG A 146 6.45 6.47 -7.41
CA ARG A 146 7.15 7.16 -8.49
C ARG A 146 7.08 6.42 -9.83
N LEU A 147 6.44 5.26 -9.88
CA LEU A 147 6.25 4.52 -11.12
C LEU A 147 5.44 5.36 -12.11
N VAL A 148 5.92 5.41 -13.34
CA VAL A 148 5.20 6.03 -14.45
C VAL A 148 4.44 4.92 -15.16
N TRP A 149 3.11 5.00 -15.10
CA TRP A 149 2.23 4.05 -15.77
C TRP A 149 1.91 4.54 -17.19
N PRO A 150 2.00 3.67 -18.22
CA PRO A 150 1.61 4.01 -19.59
C PRO A 150 0.16 4.50 -19.73
N ASP A 151 -0.06 5.44 -20.66
CA ASP A 151 -1.36 6.06 -20.98
C ASP A 151 -2.57 5.11 -21.09
N PRO A 152 -2.47 3.94 -21.75
CA PRO A 152 -3.60 3.01 -21.84
C PRO A 152 -4.10 2.52 -20.48
N VAL A 153 -3.19 2.39 -19.51
CA VAL A 153 -3.54 1.98 -18.15
C VAL A 153 -4.08 3.16 -17.35
N THR A 154 -3.43 4.32 -17.39
CA THR A 154 -3.85 5.48 -16.59
C THR A 154 -5.21 6.06 -16.99
N ARG A 155 -5.71 5.78 -18.20
CA ARG A 155 -7.04 6.23 -18.67
C ARG A 155 -8.18 5.26 -18.41
N ALA A 156 -7.91 3.96 -18.36
CA ALA A 156 -8.94 2.90 -18.35
C ALA A 156 -8.92 2.03 -17.08
N TRP A 157 -7.97 2.29 -16.17
CA TRP A 157 -7.79 1.49 -14.97
C TRP A 157 -7.70 2.36 -13.72
N SER A 158 -8.29 1.87 -12.65
CA SER A 158 -8.04 2.40 -11.31
C SER A 158 -6.72 1.87 -10.79
N ILE A 159 -5.82 2.77 -10.38
CA ILE A 159 -4.52 2.44 -9.79
C ILE A 159 -4.53 2.86 -8.32
N GLY A 160 -4.26 1.90 -7.43
CA GLY A 160 -4.15 2.12 -5.99
C GLY A 160 -2.74 1.82 -5.47
N TRP A 161 -2.31 2.57 -4.47
CA TRP A 161 -1.10 2.27 -3.69
C TRP A 161 -1.52 1.90 -2.29
N ASP A 162 -1.27 0.67 -1.90
CA ASP A 162 -1.80 0.07 -0.68
C ASP A 162 -0.76 -0.84 -0.04
N ARG A 163 -1.12 -1.45 1.08
CA ARG A 163 -0.45 -2.58 1.70
C ARG A 163 -1.35 -3.80 1.64
N ASN A 164 -0.84 -4.92 1.13
CA ASN A 164 -1.63 -6.16 1.09
C ASN A 164 -1.90 -6.70 2.51
N GLY A 165 -2.62 -7.83 2.65
CA GLY A 165 -2.99 -8.40 3.97
C GLY A 165 -1.84 -8.76 4.92
N SER A 166 -0.58 -8.69 4.48
CA SER A 166 0.62 -8.82 5.33
C SER A 166 1.32 -7.47 5.63
N GLY A 167 0.68 -6.36 5.27
CA GLY A 167 1.27 -5.04 5.36
C GLY A 167 2.40 -4.80 4.37
N MET A 168 2.42 -5.50 3.22
CA MET A 168 3.47 -5.35 2.20
C MET A 168 3.08 -4.32 1.14
N PRO A 169 3.99 -3.38 0.80
CA PRO A 169 3.75 -2.39 -0.24
C PRO A 169 3.32 -3.04 -1.55
N THR A 170 2.25 -2.51 -2.12
CA THR A 170 1.69 -3.01 -3.37
C THR A 170 1.11 -1.87 -4.20
N VAL A 171 1.20 -2.01 -5.51
CA VAL A 171 0.34 -1.28 -6.45
C VAL A 171 -0.76 -2.22 -6.90
N THR A 172 -2.01 -1.79 -6.88
CA THR A 172 -3.16 -2.53 -7.40
C THR A 172 -3.68 -1.84 -8.65
N LEU A 173 -4.07 -2.64 -9.64
CA LEU A 173 -4.66 -2.18 -10.88
C LEU A 173 -5.99 -2.90 -11.08
N GLN A 174 -7.05 -2.17 -11.44
CA GLN A 174 -8.35 -2.76 -11.67
C GLN A 174 -9.00 -2.17 -12.92
N SER A 175 -9.47 -3.04 -13.82
CA SER A 175 -10.21 -2.64 -15.01
C SER A 175 -11.66 -2.30 -14.67
N ASP A 176 -12.33 -1.61 -15.59
CA ASP A 176 -13.79 -1.67 -15.66
C ASP A 176 -14.28 -3.12 -15.81
N PRO A 177 -15.50 -3.45 -15.35
CA PRO A 177 -16.09 -4.75 -15.61
C PRO A 177 -16.16 -5.07 -17.10
N LEU A 178 -15.75 -6.29 -17.46
CA LEU A 178 -16.01 -6.91 -18.74
C LEU A 178 -17.53 -7.11 -18.93
N PRO A 179 -18.03 -7.29 -20.16
CA PRO A 179 -19.46 -7.54 -20.41
C PRO A 179 -20.08 -8.70 -19.62
N ASN A 180 -19.27 -9.68 -19.20
CA ASN A 180 -19.71 -10.80 -18.36
C ASN A 180 -19.68 -10.49 -16.84
N GLY A 181 -19.47 -9.23 -16.45
CA GLY A 181 -19.41 -8.76 -15.07
C GLY A 181 -18.09 -9.01 -14.34
N ARG A 182 -17.15 -9.78 -14.91
CA ARG A 182 -15.83 -10.01 -14.30
C ARG A 182 -14.91 -8.82 -14.53
N GLN A 183 -13.86 -8.71 -13.73
CA GLN A 183 -12.82 -7.69 -13.91
C GLN A 183 -11.47 -8.36 -14.11
N ILE A 184 -10.60 -7.71 -14.88
CA ILE A 184 -9.18 -8.01 -14.88
C ILE A 184 -8.54 -7.16 -13.78
N ARG A 185 -7.70 -7.79 -12.99
CA ARG A 185 -6.96 -7.18 -11.89
C ARG A 185 -5.47 -7.41 -12.06
N GLY A 186 -4.69 -6.43 -11.64
CA GLY A 186 -3.25 -6.47 -11.57
C GLY A 186 -2.77 -6.11 -10.17
N GLN A 187 -1.61 -6.62 -9.81
CA GLN A 187 -0.91 -6.28 -8.60
C GLN A 187 0.59 -6.29 -8.86
N LEU A 188 1.31 -5.28 -8.40
CA LEU A 188 2.77 -5.28 -8.34
C LEU A 188 3.17 -5.21 -6.87
N GLN A 189 3.87 -6.23 -6.37
CA GLN A 189 4.11 -6.40 -4.94
C GLN A 189 5.51 -6.96 -4.65
N VAL A 190 5.97 -6.78 -3.41
CA VAL A 190 7.16 -7.46 -2.89
C VAL A 190 6.93 -8.98 -2.85
N VAL A 191 7.92 -9.75 -3.27
CA VAL A 191 7.88 -11.21 -3.23
C VAL A 191 7.92 -11.69 -1.77
N GLY A 192 6.97 -12.55 -1.40
CA GLY A 192 6.90 -13.15 -0.07
C GLY A 192 5.80 -12.55 0.81
N ARG A 193 5.92 -12.74 2.13
CA ARG A 193 4.96 -12.26 3.15
C ARG A 193 5.58 -11.31 4.17
N SER A 194 6.84 -10.96 3.97
CA SER A 194 7.62 -10.11 4.85
C SER A 194 8.68 -9.39 4.02
N MET A 195 9.15 -8.25 4.52
CA MET A 195 10.31 -7.62 3.90
C MET A 195 11.52 -8.55 3.98
N PRO A 196 12.40 -8.52 2.96
CA PRO A 196 13.70 -9.18 3.06
C PRO A 196 14.48 -8.61 4.24
N VAL A 197 15.35 -9.44 4.82
CA VAL A 197 16.29 -9.01 5.87
C VAL A 197 17.26 -7.97 5.30
N ASP A 198 17.75 -7.09 6.16
CA ASP A 198 18.65 -6.01 5.75
C ASP A 198 19.86 -6.55 4.98
N GLY A 199 20.19 -5.88 3.88
CA GLY A 199 21.26 -6.28 2.95
C GLY A 199 20.87 -7.33 1.91
N SER A 200 19.67 -7.91 1.98
CA SER A 200 19.13 -8.76 0.91
C SER A 200 18.40 -7.92 -0.15
N PRO A 201 18.44 -8.32 -1.45
CA PRO A 201 17.74 -7.59 -2.49
C PRO A 201 16.23 -7.61 -2.28
N VAL A 202 15.58 -6.46 -2.50
CA VAL A 202 14.13 -6.39 -2.58
C VAL A 202 13.69 -6.85 -3.96
N LEU A 203 12.97 -7.97 -4.00
CA LEU A 203 12.39 -8.52 -5.21
C LEU A 203 10.90 -8.19 -5.28
N LEU A 204 10.43 -7.80 -6.45
CA LEU A 204 9.04 -7.58 -6.77
C LEU A 204 8.56 -8.56 -7.85
N GLU A 205 7.27 -8.83 -7.85
CA GLU A 205 6.58 -9.57 -8.90
C GLU A 205 5.28 -8.85 -9.27
N TYR A 206 4.83 -9.02 -10.50
CA TYR A 206 3.44 -8.75 -10.83
C TYR A 206 2.59 -10.02 -10.65
N HIS A 207 1.32 -9.84 -10.37
CA HIS A 207 0.28 -10.84 -10.50
C HIS A 207 -0.91 -10.21 -11.20
N VAL A 208 -1.28 -10.76 -12.35
CA VAL A 208 -2.44 -10.34 -13.13
C VAL A 208 -3.42 -11.49 -13.24
N GLY A 209 -4.71 -11.22 -13.17
CA GLY A 209 -5.73 -12.26 -13.20
C GLY A 209 -7.16 -11.74 -13.39
N VAL A 210 -8.09 -12.65 -13.62
CA VAL A 210 -9.53 -12.39 -13.70
C VAL A 210 -10.17 -12.65 -12.34
N THR A 211 -11.14 -11.84 -11.96
CA THR A 211 -11.83 -11.97 -10.67
C THR A 211 -12.48 -13.34 -10.49
N VAL A 212 -12.31 -13.89 -9.28
CA VAL A 212 -12.93 -15.14 -8.84
C VAL A 212 -13.28 -15.05 -7.36
N HIS A 213 -14.36 -15.70 -6.97
CA HIS A 213 -14.88 -15.74 -5.61
C HIS A 213 -14.82 -17.17 -5.05
N ASP A 214 -14.87 -17.28 -3.72
CA ASP A 214 -14.96 -18.57 -3.04
C ASP A 214 -16.43 -19.01 -2.94
N THR A 215 -17.05 -19.27 -4.10
CA THR A 215 -18.46 -19.65 -4.23
C THR A 215 -18.62 -20.92 -5.06
N GLU A 216 -19.76 -21.59 -4.94
CA GLU A 216 -20.10 -22.77 -5.77
C GLU A 216 -20.18 -22.41 -7.26
N GLU A 217 -20.56 -21.18 -7.61
CA GLU A 217 -20.62 -20.72 -9.00
C GLU A 217 -19.22 -20.65 -9.65
N ASP A 218 -18.25 -20.09 -8.92
CA ASP A 218 -16.87 -19.98 -9.41
C ASP A 218 -16.07 -21.27 -9.20
N MET A 219 -16.40 -22.06 -8.18
CA MET A 219 -15.73 -23.31 -7.83
C MET A 219 -16.74 -24.46 -7.72
N PRO A 220 -17.44 -24.80 -8.82
CA PRO A 220 -18.44 -25.86 -8.83
C PRO A 220 -17.79 -27.21 -8.54
N ASP A 221 -18.58 -28.17 -8.03
CA ASP A 221 -18.11 -29.54 -7.84
C ASP A 221 -17.66 -30.15 -9.19
N PRO A 222 -16.37 -30.51 -9.34
CA PRO A 222 -15.85 -31.09 -10.58
C PRO A 222 -16.59 -32.35 -11.03
N LYS A 223 -17.21 -33.09 -10.09
CA LYS A 223 -17.90 -34.36 -10.38
C LYS A 223 -19.30 -34.17 -10.94
N THR A 224 -19.93 -33.04 -10.68
CA THR A 224 -21.29 -32.73 -11.13
C THR A 224 -21.33 -31.56 -12.11
N LEU A 225 -20.16 -31.19 -12.65
CA LEU A 225 -20.01 -30.05 -13.52
C LEU A 225 -20.70 -30.28 -14.87
N HIS A 226 -21.57 -29.36 -15.27
CA HIS A 226 -22.24 -29.38 -16.57
C HIS A 226 -21.70 -28.30 -17.53
N GLU A 227 -21.24 -27.17 -16.99
CA GLU A 227 -20.72 -26.03 -17.74
C GLU A 227 -19.35 -25.63 -17.20
N GLU A 228 -18.47 -25.10 -18.05
CA GLU A 228 -17.16 -24.66 -17.58
C GLU A 228 -17.25 -23.39 -16.70
N PRO A 229 -16.45 -23.29 -15.63
CA PRO A 229 -16.45 -22.10 -14.78
C PRO A 229 -16.12 -20.83 -15.57
N GLY A 230 -16.79 -19.71 -15.27
CA GLY A 230 -16.67 -18.48 -16.04
C GLY A 230 -15.28 -17.81 -16.03
N TRP A 231 -14.38 -18.21 -15.14
CA TRP A 231 -12.98 -17.78 -15.13
C TRP A 231 -12.08 -18.56 -16.09
N ILE A 232 -12.55 -19.70 -16.63
CA ILE A 232 -11.78 -20.52 -17.57
C ILE A 232 -11.59 -19.83 -18.93
N PRO A 233 -12.61 -19.30 -19.62
CA PRO A 233 -12.42 -18.66 -20.92
C PRO A 233 -11.42 -17.48 -20.88
N PRO A 234 -11.51 -16.52 -19.93
CA PRO A 234 -10.53 -15.44 -19.81
C PRO A 234 -9.09 -15.94 -19.65
N LEU A 235 -8.89 -17.02 -18.89
CA LEU A 235 -7.57 -17.62 -18.71
C LEU A 235 -7.03 -18.30 -19.98
N ARG A 236 -7.90 -18.84 -20.83
CA ARG A 236 -7.47 -19.35 -22.15
C ARG A 236 -7.01 -18.19 -23.04
N THR A 237 -7.72 -17.06 -23.02
CA THR A 237 -7.30 -15.85 -23.75
C THR A 237 -5.94 -15.36 -23.25
N LEU A 238 -5.75 -15.25 -21.93
CA LEU A 238 -4.47 -14.90 -21.33
C LEU A 238 -3.36 -15.85 -21.78
N ARG A 239 -3.61 -17.17 -21.74
CA ARG A 239 -2.63 -18.17 -22.17
C ARG A 239 -2.22 -17.97 -23.63
N ALA A 240 -3.17 -17.71 -24.52
CA ALA A 240 -2.90 -17.50 -25.93
C ALA A 240 -2.04 -16.25 -26.16
N LEU A 241 -2.32 -15.16 -25.45
CA LEU A 241 -1.56 -13.91 -25.49
C LEU A 241 -0.11 -14.08 -25.04
N LEU A 242 0.12 -14.87 -23.99
CA LEU A 242 1.46 -15.11 -23.43
C LEU A 242 2.29 -16.13 -24.21
N GLN A 243 1.69 -16.85 -25.15
CA GLN A 243 2.34 -17.97 -25.82
C GLN A 243 3.54 -17.49 -26.65
N GLY A 244 4.75 -17.90 -26.23
CA GLY A 244 6.00 -17.54 -26.91
C GLY A 244 6.58 -16.19 -26.49
N ARG A 245 5.98 -15.53 -25.50
CA ARG A 245 6.39 -14.22 -24.98
C ARG A 245 6.79 -14.27 -23.51
N ASP A 246 7.15 -15.46 -23.01
CA ASP A 246 7.39 -15.69 -21.59
C ASP A 246 8.55 -14.86 -21.03
N GLU A 247 9.66 -14.78 -21.77
CA GLU A 247 10.83 -14.00 -21.37
C GLU A 247 10.58 -12.49 -21.53
N GLU A 248 9.94 -12.10 -22.63
CA GLU A 248 9.55 -10.71 -22.91
C GLU A 248 8.65 -10.16 -21.80
N LEU A 249 7.63 -10.93 -21.44
CA LEU A 249 6.62 -10.56 -20.45
C LEU A 249 6.96 -11.05 -19.04
N SER A 250 8.17 -11.59 -18.83
CA SER A 250 8.65 -12.04 -17.51
C SER A 250 7.71 -13.05 -16.82
N VAL A 251 7.03 -13.94 -17.54
CA VAL A 251 6.01 -14.85 -16.99
C VAL A 251 6.61 -16.05 -16.27
N ALA A 252 6.17 -16.31 -15.04
CA ALA A 252 6.53 -17.52 -14.29
C ALA A 252 5.52 -18.65 -14.55
N ARG A 253 5.95 -19.73 -15.23
CA ARG A 253 5.13 -20.93 -15.51
C ARG A 253 4.99 -21.91 -14.33
N SER A 254 5.04 -21.41 -13.10
CA SER A 254 4.90 -22.25 -11.91
C SER A 254 3.46 -22.75 -11.74
N ARG A 255 3.29 -24.05 -11.53
CA ARG A 255 2.00 -24.67 -11.22
C ARG A 255 1.74 -24.50 -9.72
N ARG A 256 0.76 -23.67 -9.34
CA ARG A 256 0.42 -23.47 -7.92
C ARG A 256 -0.71 -24.40 -7.49
N GLY A 257 -0.61 -24.88 -6.25
CA GLY A 257 -1.55 -25.84 -5.66
C GLY A 257 -2.91 -25.24 -5.30
N HIS A 258 -3.62 -25.93 -4.40
CA HIS A 258 -4.93 -25.53 -3.91
C HIS A 258 -4.96 -24.08 -3.44
N ALA A 259 -6.11 -23.45 -3.59
CA ALA A 259 -6.37 -22.17 -2.95
C ALA A 259 -6.93 -22.41 -1.54
N GLY A 260 -6.75 -21.43 -0.64
CA GLY A 260 -7.51 -21.39 0.60
C GLY A 260 -8.99 -21.08 0.35
N GLY A 261 -9.82 -21.26 1.38
CA GLY A 261 -11.27 -21.06 1.29
C GLY A 261 -12.06 -22.36 1.33
N ARG A 262 -13.39 -22.24 1.38
CA ARG A 262 -14.34 -23.35 1.45
C ARG A 262 -14.24 -24.25 0.22
N TYR A 263 -14.11 -23.66 -0.96
CA TYR A 263 -14.11 -24.38 -2.24
C TYR A 263 -12.74 -24.42 -2.93
N GLY A 264 -11.71 -23.80 -2.33
CA GLY A 264 -10.36 -23.70 -2.89
C GLY A 264 -9.64 -25.01 -3.19
N HIS A 265 -10.07 -26.11 -2.56
CA HIS A 265 -9.58 -27.46 -2.86
C HIS A 265 -9.94 -27.90 -4.30
N ARG A 266 -11.06 -27.44 -4.86
CA ARG A 266 -11.56 -27.81 -6.21
C ARG A 266 -10.79 -27.15 -7.36
N LYS A 267 -10.13 -26.02 -7.10
CA LYS A 267 -9.43 -25.21 -8.11
C LYS A 267 -8.48 -26.03 -8.99
N VAL A 268 -7.67 -26.90 -8.38
CA VAL A 268 -6.65 -27.67 -9.10
C VAL A 268 -7.30 -28.65 -10.08
N GLU A 269 -8.34 -29.35 -9.65
CA GLU A 269 -9.07 -30.31 -10.49
C GLU A 269 -9.80 -29.61 -11.63
N LEU A 270 -10.47 -28.47 -11.37
CA LEU A 270 -11.09 -27.66 -12.41
C LEU A 270 -10.06 -27.14 -13.43
N ALA A 271 -8.92 -26.63 -12.96
CA ALA A 271 -7.86 -26.14 -13.84
C ALA A 271 -7.22 -27.27 -14.67
N ASP A 272 -6.97 -28.44 -14.07
CA ASP A 272 -6.43 -29.59 -14.79
C ASP A 272 -7.41 -30.08 -15.86
N THR A 273 -8.72 -30.15 -15.55
CA THR A 273 -9.77 -30.57 -16.50
C THR A 273 -9.91 -29.60 -17.68
N HIS A 274 -9.94 -28.29 -17.43
CA HIS A 274 -10.30 -27.31 -18.46
C HIS A 274 -9.13 -26.57 -19.12
N LEU A 275 -7.97 -26.51 -18.48
CA LEU A 275 -6.76 -25.85 -18.99
C LEU A 275 -5.64 -26.85 -19.31
N GLY A 276 -5.66 -28.04 -18.72
CA GLY A 276 -4.70 -29.12 -18.96
C GLY A 276 -3.25 -28.66 -18.78
N PRO A 277 -2.37 -28.84 -19.78
CA PRO A 277 -0.98 -28.35 -19.72
C PRO A 277 -0.86 -26.85 -19.43
N GLY A 278 -1.90 -26.08 -19.73
CA GLY A 278 -1.99 -24.64 -19.51
C GLY A 278 -2.28 -24.21 -18.07
N ARG A 279 -2.47 -25.13 -17.12
CA ARG A 279 -2.89 -24.80 -15.73
C ARG A 279 -2.03 -23.75 -15.00
N TRP A 280 -0.83 -23.45 -15.49
CA TRP A 280 0.05 -22.41 -14.94
C TRP A 280 -0.57 -21.01 -15.01
N VAL A 281 -1.58 -20.78 -15.86
CA VAL A 281 -2.38 -19.53 -15.87
C VAL A 281 -3.46 -19.47 -14.80
N ALA A 282 -3.61 -20.48 -13.94
CA ALA A 282 -4.56 -20.48 -12.82
C ALA A 282 -3.86 -20.27 -11.46
N ALA A 283 -2.79 -19.48 -11.44
CA ALA A 283 -2.14 -19.04 -10.20
C ALA A 283 -3.02 -17.98 -9.49
N GLY A 284 -2.86 -17.84 -8.18
CA GLY A 284 -3.60 -16.85 -7.39
C GLY A 284 -4.50 -17.45 -6.32
N TYR A 285 -5.43 -16.63 -5.82
CA TYR A 285 -6.23 -16.90 -4.62
C TYR A 285 -7.70 -16.57 -4.88
N LEU A 286 -8.59 -17.33 -4.24
CA LEU A 286 -10.01 -17.06 -4.27
C LEU A 286 -10.35 -15.79 -3.49
N GLY A 287 -11.39 -15.09 -3.93
CA GLY A 287 -11.79 -13.79 -3.37
C GLY A 287 -11.01 -12.61 -3.94
N TRP A 288 -10.05 -12.84 -4.85
CA TRP A 288 -9.35 -11.78 -5.55
C TRP A 288 -9.26 -12.01 -7.06
N ALA A 289 -8.35 -12.87 -7.52
CA ALA A 289 -8.16 -13.17 -8.94
C ALA A 289 -7.34 -14.44 -9.20
N LEU A 290 -7.58 -15.07 -10.35
CA LEU A 290 -6.74 -16.13 -10.92
C LEU A 290 -6.09 -15.67 -12.23
N GLY A 291 -4.82 -16.01 -12.42
CA GLY A 291 -4.06 -15.65 -13.60
C GLY A 291 -2.58 -16.07 -13.49
N VAL A 292 -1.68 -15.17 -13.83
CA VAL A 292 -0.23 -15.44 -13.90
C VAL A 292 0.56 -14.50 -13.02
N ARG A 293 1.74 -14.96 -12.61
CA ARG A 293 2.73 -14.13 -11.93
C ARG A 293 3.95 -13.94 -12.80
N SER A 294 4.68 -12.86 -12.54
CA SER A 294 6.00 -12.70 -13.11
C SER A 294 7.06 -13.53 -12.40
N VAL A 295 8.23 -13.66 -13.02
CA VAL A 295 9.46 -14.01 -12.31
C VAL A 295 9.83 -12.86 -11.36
N PRO A 296 10.43 -13.17 -10.19
CA PRO A 296 10.96 -12.17 -9.29
C PRO A 296 11.95 -11.22 -10.00
N THR A 297 11.77 -9.92 -9.80
CA THR A 297 12.56 -8.85 -10.41
C THR A 297 13.08 -7.93 -9.33
N GLU A 298 14.36 -7.55 -9.37
CA GLU A 298 14.91 -6.61 -8.40
C GLU A 298 14.25 -5.23 -8.50
N ILE A 299 14.11 -4.55 -7.36
CA ILE A 299 13.47 -3.23 -7.27
C ILE A 299 14.09 -2.18 -8.19
N GLY A 300 15.38 -2.28 -8.52
CA GLY A 300 16.02 -1.39 -9.48
C GLY A 300 15.44 -1.45 -10.89
N SER A 301 14.75 -2.55 -11.25
CA SER A 301 14.09 -2.76 -12.55
C SER A 301 12.56 -2.63 -12.49
N VAL A 302 12.02 -2.05 -11.41
CA VAL A 302 10.57 -1.99 -11.18
C VAL A 302 9.79 -1.22 -12.25
N GLN A 303 10.40 -0.21 -12.89
CA GLN A 303 9.77 0.53 -13.98
C GLN A 303 9.52 -0.37 -15.21
N ARG A 304 10.50 -1.21 -15.58
CA ARG A 304 10.32 -2.22 -16.63
C ARG A 304 9.25 -3.23 -16.25
N LEU A 305 9.18 -3.64 -14.98
CA LEU A 305 8.14 -4.55 -14.50
C LEU A 305 6.75 -3.91 -14.62
N ALA A 306 6.62 -2.62 -14.33
CA ALA A 306 5.36 -1.87 -14.49
C ALA A 306 4.95 -1.80 -15.97
N GLU A 307 5.87 -1.48 -16.87
CA GLU A 307 5.63 -1.45 -18.32
C GLU A 307 5.14 -2.80 -18.85
N VAL A 308 5.83 -3.89 -18.50
CA VAL A 308 5.41 -5.26 -18.86
C VAL A 308 4.03 -5.59 -18.29
N THR A 309 3.78 -5.22 -17.03
CA THR A 309 2.47 -5.43 -16.39
C THR A 309 1.37 -4.72 -17.17
N SER A 310 1.62 -3.47 -17.58
CA SER A 310 0.69 -2.70 -18.40
C SER A 310 0.42 -3.34 -19.76
N THR A 311 1.45 -3.80 -20.46
CA THR A 311 1.30 -4.52 -21.73
C THR A 311 0.39 -5.74 -21.57
N VAL A 312 0.63 -6.59 -20.56
CA VAL A 312 -0.19 -7.78 -20.33
C VAL A 312 -1.64 -7.41 -20.01
N LEU A 313 -1.86 -6.43 -19.14
CA LEU A 313 -3.20 -6.01 -18.71
C LEU A 313 -4.00 -5.41 -19.86
N THR A 314 -3.42 -4.48 -20.62
CA THR A 314 -4.10 -3.79 -21.72
C THR A 314 -4.41 -4.75 -22.86
N GLU A 315 -3.42 -5.50 -23.35
CA GLU A 315 -3.63 -6.43 -24.46
C GLU A 315 -4.64 -7.53 -24.08
N TRP A 316 -4.61 -8.02 -22.83
CA TRP A 316 -5.57 -9.03 -22.38
C TRP A 316 -6.98 -8.47 -22.27
N TYR A 317 -7.13 -7.26 -21.73
CA TYR A 317 -8.42 -6.59 -21.62
C TYR A 317 -9.07 -6.35 -22.99
N ASP A 318 -8.29 -5.86 -23.96
CA ASP A 318 -8.77 -5.65 -25.33
C ASP A 318 -9.17 -6.97 -26.02
N ALA A 319 -8.40 -8.03 -25.80
CA ALA A 319 -8.72 -9.37 -26.31
C ALA A 319 -10.02 -9.91 -25.69
N GLU A 320 -10.25 -9.70 -24.40
CA GLU A 320 -11.47 -10.12 -23.71
C GLU A 320 -12.70 -9.33 -24.15
N ARG A 321 -12.57 -8.01 -24.34
CA ARG A 321 -13.66 -7.19 -24.89
C ARG A 321 -14.04 -7.65 -26.30
N SER A 322 -13.04 -7.85 -27.16
CA SER A 322 -13.25 -8.36 -28.52
C SER A 322 -13.94 -9.72 -28.52
N ARG A 323 -13.53 -10.64 -27.64
CA ARG A 323 -14.13 -11.98 -27.48
C ARG A 323 -15.60 -11.91 -27.02
N LEU A 324 -15.94 -10.90 -26.22
CA LEU A 324 -17.29 -10.69 -25.68
C LEU A 324 -18.16 -9.76 -26.54
N GLY A 325 -17.65 -9.29 -27.68
CA GLY A 325 -18.40 -8.47 -28.64
C GLY A 325 -18.60 -7.01 -28.19
N ALA A 326 -17.64 -6.44 -27.47
CA ALA A 326 -17.67 -5.08 -26.92
C ALA A 326 -16.45 -4.23 -27.30
#